data_AF-X6MDR4-F1
#
_entry.id   AF-X6MDR4-F1
#
_cell.length_a   1.000
_cell.length_b   1.000
_cell.length_c   1.000
_cell.angle_alpha   90.00
_cell.angle_beta   90.00
_cell.angle_gamma   90.00
#
_symmetry.space_group_name_H-M   'P 1'
#
loop_
_entity.id
_entity.type
_entity.pdbx_description
1 polymer ?
#
loop_
_entity_poly.entity_id
_entity_poly.type
_entity_poly.pdbx_seq_one_letter_code
_entity_poly.pdbx_strand_id
1 'polypeptide(L)'
;EKEINEKKQSEEISKMNSDNKILRQQLDTILTEIKQLKKEIQFKNNQIHNIDEDKKENDSNNQLFQTKHNPSSKFNFDLFCSSSRLINTFTEHTMAVWNIDYSTFDDCQFICSGSHDNT
;
A
#
# COMPACT_ATOMS: atom_id res chain seq x y z
N GLU A 1 -9.09 13.39 58.70
CA GLU A 1 -9.97 12.65 57.76
C GLU A 1 -10.44 13.50 56.58
N LYS A 2 -11.05 14.67 56.80
CA LYS A 2 -11.61 15.51 55.72
C LYS A 2 -10.60 15.88 54.61
N GLU A 3 -9.42 16.34 54.99
CA GLU A 3 -8.36 16.75 54.05
C GLU A 3 -7.78 15.57 53.23
N ILE A 4 -7.72 14.37 53.82
CA ILE A 4 -7.27 13.15 53.14
C ILE A 4 -8.32 12.72 52.11
N ASN A 5 -9.61 12.86 52.45
CA ASN A 5 -10.71 12.54 51.55
C ASN A 5 -10.78 13.50 50.34
N GLU A 6 -10.50 14.79 50.56
CA GLU A 6 -10.46 15.81 49.50
C GLU A 6 -9.28 15.59 48.53
N LYS A 7 -8.09 15.23 49.03
CA LYS A 7 -6.93 14.85 48.18
C LYS A 7 -7.21 13.60 47.35
N LYS A 8 -7.88 12.60 47.93
CA LYS A 8 -8.25 11.38 47.22
C LYS A 8 -9.26 11.65 46.09
N GLN A 9 -10.24 12.54 46.33
CA GLN A 9 -11.19 12.96 45.29
C GLN A 9 -10.52 13.74 44.16
N SER A 10 -9.57 14.63 44.46
CA SER A 10 -8.89 15.40 43.42
C SER A 10 -7.99 14.52 42.53
N GLU A 11 -7.34 13.52 43.11
CA GLU A 11 -6.59 12.50 42.36
C GLU A 11 -7.48 11.70 41.42
N GLU A 12 -8.64 11.23 41.89
CA GLU A 12 -9.62 10.52 41.06
C GLU A 12 -10.12 11.38 39.88
N ILE A 13 -10.42 12.66 40.13
CA ILE A 13 -10.82 13.61 39.08
C ILE A 13 -9.70 13.82 38.06
N SER A 14 -8.45 13.92 38.52
CA SER A 14 -7.30 14.09 37.61
C SER A 14 -7.13 12.88 36.68
N LYS A 15 -7.31 11.67 37.21
CA LYS A 15 -7.25 10.41 36.45
C LYS A 15 -8.42 10.26 35.48
N MET A 16 -9.64 10.59 35.90
CA MET A 16 -10.79 10.61 35.00
C MET A 16 -10.60 11.60 33.84
N ASN A 17 -9.93 12.73 34.08
CA ASN A 17 -9.64 13.69 33.01
C ASN A 17 -8.57 13.17 32.03
N SER A 18 -7.53 12.48 32.50
CA SER A 18 -6.55 11.85 31.60
C SER A 18 -7.18 10.77 30.75
N ASP A 19 -8.02 9.92 31.35
CA ASP A 19 -8.67 8.82 30.64
C ASP A 19 -9.64 9.36 29.57
N ASN A 20 -10.42 10.40 29.89
CA ASN A 20 -11.27 11.08 28.91
C ASN A 20 -10.50 11.70 27.75
N LYS A 21 -9.29 12.21 27.99
CA LYS A 21 -8.43 12.76 26.92
C LYS A 21 -7.94 11.65 25.99
N ILE A 22 -7.56 10.51 26.54
CA ILE A 22 -7.13 9.33 25.77
C ILE A 22 -8.29 8.79 24.94
N LEU A 23 -9.49 8.67 25.53
CA LEU A 23 -10.69 8.22 24.82
C LEU A 23 -11.04 9.12 23.64
N ARG A 24 -10.90 10.45 23.79
CA ARG A 24 -11.11 11.40 22.68
C ARG A 24 -10.12 11.19 21.55
N GLN A 25 -8.84 11.00 21.86
CA GLN A 25 -7.82 10.70 20.85
C GLN A 25 -8.09 9.40 20.11
N GLN A 26 -8.49 8.34 20.83
CA GLN A 26 -8.87 7.07 20.21
C GLN A 26 -10.08 7.23 19.27
N LEU A 27 -11.06 8.05 19.67
CA LEU A 27 -12.24 8.33 18.85
C LEU A 27 -11.89 9.06 17.55
N ASP A 28 -10.98 10.03 17.61
CA ASP A 28 -10.48 10.73 16.43
C ASP A 28 -9.74 9.78 15.48
N THR A 29 -8.88 8.89 16.00
CA THR A 29 -8.19 7.87 15.21
C THR A 29 -9.17 6.94 14.49
N ILE A 30 -10.14 6.37 15.22
CA ILE A 30 -11.16 5.49 14.64
C ILE A 30 -11.95 6.21 13.55
N LEU A 31 -12.30 7.49 13.76
CA LEU A 31 -13.01 8.28 12.76
C LEU A 31 -12.20 8.44 11.47
N THR A 32 -10.89 8.65 11.58
CA THR A 32 -10.01 8.74 10.40
C THR A 32 -9.91 7.42 9.64
N GLU A 33 -9.80 6.29 10.34
CA GLU A 33 -9.76 4.95 9.73
C GLU A 33 -11.06 4.62 9.00
N ILE A 34 -12.22 4.88 9.63
CA ILE A 34 -13.54 4.67 9.00
C ILE A 34 -13.67 5.52 7.72
N LYS A 35 -13.19 6.77 7.74
CA LYS A 35 -13.23 7.65 6.57
C LYS A 35 -12.35 7.12 5.43
N GLN A 36 -11.20 6.54 5.75
CA GLN A 36 -10.31 5.92 4.77
C GLN A 36 -10.92 4.65 4.17
N LEU A 37 -11.44 3.75 5.01
CA LEU A 37 -12.12 2.52 4.57
C LEU A 37 -13.33 2.83 3.67
N LYS A 38 -14.11 3.86 4.01
CA LYS A 38 -15.24 4.29 3.17
C LYS A 38 -14.81 4.72 1.77
N LYS A 39 -13.69 5.44 1.65
CA LYS A 39 -13.15 5.84 0.32
C LYS A 39 -12.69 4.61 -0.48
N GLU A 40 -12.06 3.65 0.18
CA GLU A 40 -11.61 2.42 -0.46
C GLU A 40 -12.79 1.56 -0.96
N ILE A 41 -13.84 1.42 -0.15
CA ILE A 41 -15.06 0.71 -0.54
C ILE A 41 -15.75 1.40 -1.73
N GLN A 42 -15.86 2.73 -1.73
CA GLN A 42 -16.41 3.48 -2.86
C GLN A 42 -15.60 3.26 -4.15
N PHE A 43 -14.27 3.26 -4.04
CA PHE A 43 -13.39 2.96 -5.16
C PHE A 43 -13.63 1.53 -5.70
N LYS A 44 -13.72 0.52 -4.83
CA LYS A 44 -13.97 -0.87 -5.22
C LYS A 44 -15.35 -1.09 -5.84
N ASN A 45 -16.41 -0.49 -5.30
CA ASN A 45 -17.77 -0.61 -5.84
C ASN A 45 -17.89 -0.08 -7.28
N ASN A 46 -17.17 1.00 -7.60
CA ASN A 46 -17.15 1.55 -8.96
C ASN A 46 -16.46 0.61 -9.97
N GLN A 47 -15.60 -0.31 -9.52
CA GLN A 47 -14.92 -1.28 -10.40
C GLN A 47 -15.79 -2.49 -10.71
N ILE A 48 -16.73 -2.87 -9.84
CA ILE A 48 -17.54 -4.08 -9.98
C ILE A 48 -18.66 -3.94 -11.03
N HIS A 49 -19.15 -2.72 -11.30
CA HIS A 49 -20.26 -2.49 -12.25
C HIS A 49 -19.90 -2.75 -13.73
N ASN A 50 -18.66 -3.11 -14.06
CA ASN A 50 -18.19 -3.22 -15.45
C ASN A 50 -17.80 -4.66 -15.89
N ILE A 51 -18.12 -5.69 -15.11
CA ILE A 51 -17.65 -7.08 -15.36
C ILE A 51 -18.66 -7.93 -16.15
N ASP A 52 -19.91 -7.49 -16.35
CA ASP A 52 -20.98 -8.36 -16.88
C ASP A 52 -21.15 -8.42 -18.43
N GLU A 53 -20.33 -7.76 -19.26
CA GLU A 53 -20.54 -7.69 -20.73
C GLU A 53 -19.37 -8.15 -21.64
N ASP A 54 -18.67 -9.25 -21.33
CA ASP A 54 -17.64 -9.80 -22.24
C ASP A 54 -18.18 -10.93 -23.14
N LYS A 55 -18.64 -10.60 -24.36
CA LYS A 55 -18.57 -11.50 -25.55
C LYS A 55 -18.49 -10.73 -26.88
N LYS A 56 -17.30 -10.65 -27.49
CA LYS A 56 -16.97 -11.09 -28.87
C LYS A 56 -15.63 -10.52 -29.41
N GLU A 57 -14.72 -11.46 -29.73
CA GLU A 57 -14.00 -11.66 -31.00
C GLU A 57 -13.27 -10.50 -31.77
N ASN A 58 -12.00 -10.81 -32.07
CA ASN A 58 -11.36 -10.85 -33.42
C ASN A 58 -10.27 -9.83 -33.84
N ASP A 59 -9.08 -10.43 -34.04
CA ASP A 59 -8.13 -10.37 -35.15
C ASP A 59 -7.46 -9.08 -35.67
N SER A 60 -6.14 -9.22 -35.76
CA SER A 60 -5.19 -8.71 -36.77
C SER A 60 -4.72 -7.25 -36.73
N ASN A 61 -3.39 -7.19 -36.57
CA ASN A 61 -2.42 -6.29 -37.17
C ASN A 61 -1.81 -5.16 -36.33
N ASN A 62 -0.48 -5.13 -36.47
CA ASN A 62 0.54 -4.37 -35.77
C ASN A 62 0.31 -2.85 -35.93
N GLN A 63 -0.52 -2.27 -35.06
CA GLN A 63 -0.42 -0.88 -34.66
C GLN A 63 0.11 -0.86 -33.23
N LEU A 64 1.18 -0.10 -33.03
CA LEU A 64 1.51 0.63 -31.80
C LEU A 64 0.37 0.49 -30.79
N PHE A 65 0.61 -0.21 -29.67
CA PHE A 65 -0.36 -0.40 -28.57
C PHE A 65 -0.80 0.97 -28.00
N GLN A 66 -1.58 1.72 -28.76
CA GLN A 66 -2.54 2.67 -28.27
C GLN A 66 -3.74 1.82 -27.88
N THR A 67 -3.61 1.19 -26.72
CA THR A 67 -4.74 0.64 -26.00
C THR A 67 -5.75 1.77 -25.84
N LYS A 68 -6.74 1.82 -26.74
CA LYS A 68 -8.03 2.48 -26.50
C LYS A 68 -8.73 1.65 -25.43
N HIS A 69 -8.22 1.75 -24.21
CA HIS A 69 -8.87 1.24 -23.03
C HIS A 69 -9.30 2.46 -22.20
N ASN A 70 -10.54 2.40 -21.74
CA ASN A 70 -11.17 3.34 -20.82
C ASN A 70 -10.19 3.74 -19.69
N PRO A 71 -10.29 4.96 -19.12
CA PRO A 71 -9.34 5.51 -18.14
C PRO A 71 -9.50 4.86 -16.75
N SER A 72 -9.64 3.54 -16.70
CA SER A 72 -9.36 2.72 -15.55
C SER A 72 -7.86 2.79 -15.31
N SER A 73 -7.47 3.66 -14.37
CA SER A 73 -6.14 3.70 -13.75
C SER A 73 -5.00 3.39 -14.73
N LYS A 74 -4.70 4.31 -15.65
CA LYS A 74 -3.41 4.27 -16.35
C LYS A 74 -2.31 4.28 -15.28
N PHE A 75 -1.70 3.12 -15.03
CA PHE A 75 -0.43 3.05 -14.32
C PHE A 75 0.48 4.06 -14.99
N ASN A 76 0.80 5.14 -14.28
CA ASN A 76 1.54 6.24 -14.86
C ASN A 76 3.02 5.85 -14.87
N PHE A 77 3.41 5.14 -15.94
CA PHE A 77 4.77 4.65 -16.13
C PHE A 77 5.80 5.78 -16.12
N ASP A 78 5.42 6.96 -16.63
CA ASP A 78 6.26 8.15 -16.65
C ASP A 78 6.52 8.67 -15.22
N LEU A 79 5.48 8.70 -14.37
CA LEU A 79 5.63 9.01 -12.95
C LEU A 79 6.49 7.96 -12.22
N PHE A 80 6.34 6.67 -12.54
CA PHE A 80 7.18 5.62 -11.96
C PHE A 80 8.66 5.80 -12.32
N CYS A 81 8.97 6.01 -13.61
CA CYS A 81 10.36 6.19 -14.05
C CYS A 81 10.98 7.46 -13.46
N SER A 82 10.24 8.57 -13.45
CA SER A 82 10.72 9.86 -12.92
C SER A 82 10.86 9.89 -11.39
N SER A 83 10.11 9.05 -10.66
CA SER A 83 10.24 8.89 -9.21
C SER A 83 11.18 7.76 -8.80
N SER A 84 11.65 6.94 -9.74
CA SER A 84 12.58 5.85 -9.45
C SER A 84 13.91 6.40 -8.94
N ARG A 85 14.41 5.79 -7.87
CA ARG A 85 15.71 6.11 -7.28
C ARG A 85 16.51 4.83 -7.13
N LEU A 86 17.80 4.88 -7.43
CA LEU A 86 18.71 3.77 -7.15
C LEU A 86 18.73 3.49 -5.66
N ILE A 87 18.24 2.32 -5.26
CA ILE A 87 18.18 1.90 -3.85
C ILE A 87 19.51 1.29 -3.43
N ASN A 88 20.00 0.32 -4.19
CA ASN A 88 21.23 -0.42 -3.94
C ASN A 88 21.96 -0.74 -5.25
N THR A 89 23.28 -0.91 -5.16
CA THR A 89 24.13 -1.42 -6.24
C THR A 89 24.78 -2.72 -5.78
N PHE A 90 24.55 -3.81 -6.50
CA PHE A 90 25.20 -5.09 -6.26
C PHE A 90 26.33 -5.28 -7.27
N THR A 91 27.56 -5.49 -6.80
CA THR A 91 28.77 -5.68 -7.63
C THR A 91 29.38 -7.06 -7.45
N GLU A 92 28.54 -8.04 -7.09
CA GLU A 92 28.99 -9.39 -6.74
C GLU A 92 29.41 -10.20 -7.96
N HIS A 93 28.70 -10.03 -9.08
CA HIS A 93 29.06 -10.66 -10.34
C HIS A 93 30.30 -9.98 -10.95
N THR A 94 31.22 -10.81 -11.40
CA THR A 94 32.43 -10.40 -12.12
C THR A 94 32.19 -10.20 -13.61
N MET A 95 31.13 -10.81 -14.16
CA MET A 95 30.71 -10.70 -15.55
C MET A 95 29.26 -10.21 -15.68
N ALA A 96 28.77 -10.08 -16.92
CA ALA A 96 27.43 -9.58 -17.20
C ALA A 96 26.34 -10.50 -16.64
N VAL A 97 25.37 -9.90 -15.96
CA VAL A 97 24.12 -10.53 -15.53
C VAL A 97 23.20 -10.68 -16.74
N TRP A 98 22.77 -11.90 -17.02
CA TRP A 98 21.90 -12.24 -18.15
C TRP A 98 20.45 -12.46 -17.76
N ASN A 99 20.21 -12.82 -16.49
CA ASN A 99 18.87 -13.09 -16.00
C ASN A 99 18.70 -12.56 -14.57
N ILE A 100 17.50 -12.07 -14.27
CA ILE A 100 17.08 -11.67 -12.93
C ILE A 100 15.69 -12.28 -12.72
N ASP A 101 15.50 -12.94 -11.59
CA ASP A 101 14.24 -13.55 -11.20
C ASP A 101 13.84 -13.13 -9.78
N TYR A 102 12.55 -13.25 -9.49
CA TYR A 102 11.98 -12.95 -8.18
C TYR A 102 11.34 -14.21 -7.62
N SER A 103 11.74 -14.59 -6.40
CA SER A 103 11.24 -15.79 -5.75
C SER A 103 10.86 -15.51 -4.30
N THR A 104 9.77 -16.13 -3.87
CA THR A 104 9.39 -16.16 -2.46
C THR A 104 9.66 -17.56 -1.90
N PHE A 105 10.40 -17.62 -0.79
CA PHE A 105 10.71 -18.86 -0.10
C PHE A 105 10.71 -18.62 1.40
N ASP A 106 9.96 -19.45 2.14
CA ASP A 106 9.84 -19.37 3.60
C ASP A 106 9.53 -17.96 4.12
N ASP A 107 8.46 -17.36 3.60
CA ASP A 107 8.00 -15.98 3.87
C ASP A 107 9.02 -14.86 3.59
N CYS A 108 10.17 -15.18 3.01
CA CYS A 108 11.16 -14.22 2.56
C CYS A 108 11.00 -13.91 1.05
N GLN A 109 11.40 -12.71 0.66
CA GLN A 109 11.37 -12.24 -0.73
C GLN A 109 12.80 -12.09 -1.24
N PHE A 110 13.12 -12.77 -2.33
CA PHE A 110 14.46 -12.81 -2.90
C PHE A 110 14.46 -12.30 -4.33
N ILE A 111 15.56 -11.62 -4.67
CA ILE A 111 15.95 -11.38 -6.06
C ILE A 111 17.10 -12.33 -6.33
N CYS A 112 16.95 -13.17 -7.34
CA CYS A 112 17.98 -14.09 -7.81
C CYS A 112 18.55 -13.55 -9.12
N SER A 113 19.87 -13.61 -9.29
CA SER A 113 20.55 -13.19 -10.52
C SER A 113 21.37 -14.33 -11.09
N GLY A 114 21.47 -14.38 -12.42
CA GLY A 114 22.32 -15.33 -13.13
C GLY A 114 23.24 -14.60 -14.11
N SER A 115 24.52 -14.96 -14.10
CA SER A 115 25.60 -14.23 -14.76
C SER A 115 26.51 -15.14 -15.59
N HIS A 116 27.23 -14.55 -16.54
CA HIS A 116 28.18 -15.26 -17.40
C HIS A 116 29.40 -15.81 -16.65
N ASP A 117 29.66 -15.35 -15.43
CA ASP A 117 30.73 -15.89 -14.59
C ASP A 117 30.36 -17.24 -13.94
N ASN A 118 29.26 -17.85 -14.40
CA ASN A 118 28.71 -19.12 -13.92
C ASN A 118 28.19 -19.03 -12.48
N THR A 119 27.66 -17.86 -12.11
CA THR A 119 26.93 -17.62 -10.86
C THR A 119 25.52 -17.09 -11.11
#